data_AF-A0A8T2ICQ8-F1
#
_entry.id   AF-A0A8T2ICQ8-F1
#
_cell.length_a   1.000
_cell.length_b   1.000
_cell.length_c   1.000
_cell.angle_alpha   90.00
_cell.angle_beta   90.00
_cell.angle_gamma   90.00
#
_symmetry.space_group_name_H-M   'P 1'
#
loop_
_entity.id
_entity.type
_entity.pdbx_description
1 polymer ?
#
loop_
_entity_poly.entity_id
_entity_poly.type
_entity_poly.pdbx_seq_one_letter_code
_entity_poly.pdbx_strand_id
1 'polypeptide(L)'
;MNKLSRNSLLAQRLLGIGNAFTSAGQGPADNAAAMYPSIISLVQRIHLSTAAGEDGASATEPEAPPKKRRGRPPKAKSIESKTAIEEATTAINSAAKDISSSSASSTKSPEEPSSSPPSKTEKETPSSPRQPRPPKPQPFPQGLSTIINPFSPRDPSNWHSGASIADLAPSTAASASATPPFGFYVDVPSSTLPEAEASFYHDPLLTEEKVKQTHYGCKAATAEFRFSGKRVVMHRPVIGDILEKAMSRAKAETGINKIYVEGWTGAGKSMALYTLAATARAAGKVVMYVPAASLLTQGGRFYRRENAAQNGEEENVDHTHSSSAPIVWDTPEAARHILTAVMKAHADQLAIMPVPTNINNRYLDKNKSYKSLAEVATSGLASTDPSEIVEAAISVKDGVLSNSNGMVVVDEYNALYSHTGYHEPMHQFYRRPLAVEELRLAKSFRILEEESEDGESRGRGSSSFKGVAVVAPSYGGSISPALRVLHPNTNINSNTKNSVSGVDSSTRKKTVDVIRVPRYNLNEVGSFAAMCVGTGGLVSMPSDVELRRALALTNGNAKELREMSTTLLLAEGPLGVSLGYKAFAVAKKQYNVALEM
;
A
#
# COMPACT_ATOMS: atom_id res chain seq x y z
N MET A 1 -5.09 33.63 -35.69
CA MET A 1 -6.56 33.44 -35.74
C MET A 1 -7.07 32.00 -35.50
N ASN A 2 -6.25 30.96 -35.28
CA ASN A 2 -6.74 29.55 -35.26
C ASN A 2 -6.95 28.88 -33.87
N LYS A 3 -7.05 29.62 -32.75
CA LYS A 3 -7.33 29.03 -31.42
C LYS A 3 -8.80 29.16 -30.96
N LEU A 4 -9.49 30.26 -31.27
CA LEU A 4 -10.88 30.50 -30.85
C LEU A 4 -11.89 29.51 -31.48
N SER A 5 -11.69 29.13 -32.75
CA SER A 5 -12.57 28.19 -33.47
C SER A 5 -12.67 26.80 -32.79
N ARG A 6 -11.58 26.27 -32.23
CA ARG A 6 -11.57 24.92 -31.63
C ARG A 6 -12.39 24.83 -30.34
N ASN A 7 -12.40 25.87 -29.52
CA ASN A 7 -13.15 25.86 -28.25
C ASN A 7 -14.66 26.00 -28.50
N SER A 8 -15.07 26.80 -29.49
CA SER A 8 -16.47 26.90 -29.94
C SER A 8 -17.00 25.55 -30.46
N LEU A 9 -16.22 24.87 -31.32
CA LEU A 9 -16.61 23.57 -31.89
C LEU A 9 -16.75 22.48 -30.80
N LEU A 10 -15.94 22.55 -29.74
CA LEU A 10 -15.95 21.58 -28.64
C LEU A 10 -17.15 21.84 -27.70
N ALA A 11 -17.49 23.11 -27.44
CA ALA A 11 -18.70 23.48 -26.72
C ALA A 11 -19.99 23.07 -27.46
N GLN A 12 -20.07 23.30 -28.78
CA GLN A 12 -21.22 22.87 -29.60
C GLN A 12 -21.39 21.35 -29.60
N ARG A 13 -20.29 20.57 -29.66
CA ARG A 13 -20.37 19.10 -29.58
C ARG A 13 -20.86 18.60 -28.22
N LEU A 14 -20.45 19.24 -27.12
CA LEU A 14 -20.92 18.87 -25.78
C LEU A 14 -22.41 19.21 -25.58
N LEU A 15 -22.88 20.34 -26.10
CA LEU A 15 -24.30 20.71 -26.08
C LEU A 15 -25.16 19.76 -26.95
N GLY A 16 -24.64 19.32 -28.11
CA GLY A 16 -25.32 18.36 -28.98
C GLY A 16 -25.55 17.00 -28.33
N ILE A 17 -24.61 16.53 -27.49
CA ILE A 17 -24.74 15.26 -26.76
C ILE A 17 -25.83 15.33 -25.68
N GLY A 18 -26.01 16.49 -25.03
CA GLY A 18 -27.07 16.69 -24.03
C GLY A 18 -28.48 16.56 -24.61
N ASN A 19 -28.70 17.07 -25.83
CA ASN A 19 -30.02 17.04 -26.49
C ASN A 19 -30.36 15.69 -27.14
N ALA A 20 -29.38 14.78 -27.32
CA ALA A 20 -29.63 13.46 -27.88
C ALA A 20 -30.27 12.48 -26.86
N PHE A 21 -30.10 12.73 -25.56
CA PHE A 21 -30.56 11.82 -24.49
C PHE A 21 -31.95 12.14 -23.92
N THR A 22 -32.58 13.25 -24.28
CA THR A 22 -33.93 13.63 -23.82
C THR A 22 -35.07 13.01 -24.64
N SER A 23 -34.77 12.14 -25.61
CA SER A 23 -35.77 11.55 -26.52
C SER A 23 -36.03 10.04 -26.34
N ALA A 24 -35.40 9.39 -25.36
CA ALA A 24 -35.48 7.94 -25.17
C ALA A 24 -36.14 7.54 -23.83
N GLY A 25 -37.37 7.01 -23.92
CA GLY A 25 -37.94 5.94 -23.08
C GLY A 25 -37.92 6.06 -21.55
N GLN A 26 -39.12 6.10 -20.94
CA GLN A 26 -39.29 5.95 -19.49
C GLN A 26 -38.77 4.59 -18.98
N GLY A 27 -37.94 4.62 -17.94
CA GLY A 27 -37.43 3.47 -17.17
C GLY A 27 -36.99 3.94 -15.77
N PRO A 28 -36.92 3.05 -14.76
CA PRO A 28 -36.89 3.44 -13.35
C PRO A 28 -35.61 4.18 -12.97
N ALA A 29 -35.76 5.41 -12.48
CA ALA A 29 -34.68 6.38 -12.35
C ALA A 29 -34.36 6.71 -10.88
N ASP A 30 -33.57 5.87 -10.20
CA ASP A 30 -33.08 6.15 -8.84
C ASP A 30 -31.54 6.13 -8.70
N ASN A 31 -30.79 5.45 -9.59
CA ASN A 31 -29.33 5.30 -9.44
C ASN A 31 -28.45 6.21 -10.33
N ALA A 32 -29.03 7.00 -11.22
CA ALA A 32 -28.26 7.86 -12.15
C ALA A 32 -27.89 9.25 -11.58
N ALA A 33 -28.57 9.73 -10.53
CA ALA A 33 -28.52 11.13 -10.10
C ALA A 33 -27.17 11.57 -9.48
N ALA A 34 -26.35 10.64 -8.98
CA ALA A 34 -25.16 10.96 -8.20
C ALA A 34 -23.93 11.46 -9.02
N MET A 35 -23.89 11.23 -10.33
CA MET A 35 -22.67 11.45 -11.14
C MET A 35 -22.64 12.79 -11.92
N TYR A 36 -23.80 13.38 -12.20
CA TYR A 36 -23.94 14.54 -13.10
C TYR A 36 -23.51 15.92 -12.58
N PRO A 37 -23.62 16.27 -11.27
CA PRO A 37 -23.29 17.62 -10.79
C PRO A 37 -21.83 18.05 -11.06
N SER A 38 -20.90 17.09 -11.13
CA SER A 38 -19.48 17.36 -11.34
C SER A 38 -19.15 17.96 -12.71
N ILE A 39 -19.90 17.59 -13.75
CA ILE A 39 -19.61 18.02 -15.14
C ILE A 39 -20.13 19.43 -15.38
N ILE A 40 -21.34 19.75 -14.90
CA ILE A 40 -21.93 21.10 -15.01
C ILE A 40 -21.09 22.12 -14.22
N SER A 41 -20.63 21.75 -13.02
CA SER A 41 -19.71 22.57 -12.20
C SER A 41 -18.36 22.87 -12.88
N LEU A 42 -17.89 21.99 -13.76
CA LEU A 42 -16.65 22.17 -14.52
C LEU A 42 -16.87 23.13 -15.70
N VAL A 43 -17.98 22.99 -16.43
CA VAL A 43 -18.33 23.86 -17.56
C VAL A 43 -18.59 25.31 -17.09
N GLN A 44 -19.31 25.51 -15.99
CA GLN A 44 -19.55 26.84 -15.42
C GLN A 44 -18.24 27.54 -14.99
N ARG A 45 -17.27 26.80 -14.43
CA ARG A 45 -15.96 27.35 -14.08
C ARG A 45 -15.12 27.79 -15.29
N ILE A 46 -15.23 27.08 -16.41
CA ILE A 46 -14.54 27.43 -17.65
C ILE A 46 -15.13 28.69 -18.29
N HIS A 47 -16.44 28.91 -18.19
CA HIS A 47 -17.07 30.15 -18.68
C HIS A 47 -16.69 31.39 -17.85
N LEU A 48 -16.63 31.25 -16.51
CA LEU A 48 -16.27 32.35 -15.63
C LEU A 48 -14.79 32.76 -15.74
N SER A 49 -13.87 31.83 -16.03
CA SER A 49 -12.44 32.18 -16.20
C SER A 49 -12.12 32.88 -17.53
N THR A 50 -13.02 32.85 -18.51
CA THR A 50 -12.84 33.55 -19.80
C THR A 50 -13.40 34.98 -19.82
N ALA A 51 -14.12 35.41 -18.78
CA ALA A 51 -14.78 36.72 -18.73
C ALA A 51 -13.98 37.82 -17.98
N ALA A 52 -12.83 37.48 -17.38
CA ALA A 52 -12.03 38.39 -16.56
C ALA A 52 -10.61 38.54 -17.16
N GLY A 53 -10.46 39.35 -18.20
CA GLY A 53 -9.20 39.41 -18.94
C GLY A 53 -8.98 40.53 -19.96
N GLU A 54 -9.77 41.60 -19.95
CA GLU A 54 -9.50 42.81 -20.75
C GLU A 54 -9.77 44.07 -19.92
N ASP A 55 -8.71 44.71 -19.44
CA ASP A 55 -8.62 46.14 -19.14
C ASP A 55 -7.14 46.51 -18.93
N GLY A 56 -6.69 47.63 -19.49
CA GLY A 56 -5.28 47.99 -19.56
C GLY A 56 -4.94 49.38 -18.99
N ALA A 57 -3.77 49.49 -18.38
CA ALA A 57 -3.06 50.75 -18.06
C ALA A 57 -1.56 50.42 -17.98
N SER A 58 -0.72 51.02 -18.82
CA SER A 58 -0.08 52.33 -18.61
C SER A 58 0.87 52.34 -17.40
N ALA A 59 2.17 52.44 -17.68
CA ALA A 59 3.22 52.42 -16.67
C ALA A 59 3.53 53.83 -16.14
N THR A 60 3.45 54.00 -14.83
CA THR A 60 4.07 55.11 -14.09
C THR A 60 4.64 54.56 -12.78
N GLU A 61 5.91 54.89 -12.49
CA GLU A 61 6.55 54.63 -11.19
C GLU A 61 5.85 55.41 -10.06
N PRO A 62 5.82 54.83 -8.85
CA PRO A 62 5.73 55.63 -7.63
C PRO A 62 6.83 55.31 -6.62
N GLU A 63 7.23 56.36 -5.89
CA GLU A 63 8.27 56.37 -4.86
C GLU A 63 8.01 55.43 -3.65
N ALA A 64 9.07 55.12 -2.92
CA ALA A 64 9.02 54.30 -1.71
C ALA A 64 8.42 55.05 -0.50
N PRO A 65 7.42 54.48 0.21
CA PRO A 65 6.85 55.10 1.41
C PRO A 65 7.69 54.84 2.69
N PRO A 66 7.61 55.73 3.70
CA PRO A 66 8.49 55.70 4.86
C PRO A 66 8.13 54.63 5.92
N LYS A 67 9.15 54.17 6.65
CA LYS A 67 9.07 53.14 7.70
C LYS A 67 8.18 53.57 8.89
N LYS A 68 6.97 53.01 9.00
CA LYS A 68 6.17 53.07 10.24
C LYS A 68 6.60 51.98 11.23
N ARG A 69 7.04 52.40 12.43
CA ARG A 69 7.22 51.51 13.60
C ARG A 69 5.89 50.82 13.93
N ARG A 70 5.87 49.48 14.00
CA ARG A 70 4.74 48.72 14.56
C ARG A 70 4.99 48.39 16.03
N GLY A 71 3.99 48.66 16.86
CA GLY A 71 3.99 48.33 18.28
C GLY A 71 3.80 46.84 18.56
N ARG A 72 4.08 46.46 19.81
CA ARG A 72 4.02 45.10 20.35
C ARG A 72 2.55 44.65 20.53
N PRO A 73 2.15 43.44 20.09
CA PRO A 73 0.81 42.92 20.38
C PRO A 73 0.68 42.46 21.84
N PRO A 74 -0.52 42.52 22.45
CA PRO A 74 -0.76 42.05 23.81
C PRO A 74 -0.85 40.51 23.89
N LYS A 75 -0.61 39.96 25.09
CA LYS A 75 -0.70 38.52 25.37
C LYS A 75 -2.15 38.02 25.30
N ALA A 76 -2.38 36.90 24.61
CA ALA A 76 -3.64 36.17 24.68
C ALA A 76 -3.77 35.40 26.01
N LYS A 77 -5.00 35.27 26.52
CA LYS A 77 -5.31 34.42 27.68
C LYS A 77 -5.59 32.99 27.21
N SER A 78 -5.10 32.00 27.95
CA SER A 78 -5.49 30.59 27.78
C SER A 78 -6.91 30.36 28.29
N ILE A 79 -7.70 29.59 27.54
CA ILE A 79 -8.98 29.04 27.98
C ILE A 79 -8.78 27.54 28.19
N GLU A 80 -9.24 27.01 29.32
CA GLU A 80 -9.09 25.60 29.67
C GLU A 80 -10.15 24.74 28.95
N SER A 81 -9.71 23.66 28.31
CA SER A 81 -10.58 22.67 27.67
C SER A 81 -10.24 21.26 28.18
N LYS A 82 -10.68 20.94 29.40
CA LYS A 82 -10.43 19.63 30.06
C LYS A 82 -11.60 18.64 29.99
N THR A 83 -12.83 19.10 29.74
CA THR A 83 -14.06 18.30 29.93
C THR A 83 -14.46 17.41 28.75
N ALA A 84 -13.89 17.58 27.55
CA ALA A 84 -14.32 16.84 26.36
C ALA A 84 -13.69 15.45 26.18
N ILE A 85 -12.70 15.07 27.00
CA ILE A 85 -11.91 13.83 26.80
C ILE A 85 -12.46 12.66 27.62
N GLU A 86 -13.11 12.90 28.76
CA GLU A 86 -13.62 11.83 29.64
C GLU A 86 -14.92 11.17 29.11
N GLU A 87 -15.74 11.88 28.34
CA GLU A 87 -16.94 11.29 27.71
C GLU A 87 -16.57 10.28 26.60
N ALA A 88 -15.49 10.54 25.85
CA ALA A 88 -15.05 9.69 24.75
C ALA A 88 -14.48 8.33 25.21
N THR A 89 -13.81 8.27 26.36
CA THR A 89 -13.26 7.02 26.92
C THR A 89 -14.33 6.14 27.57
N THR A 90 -15.42 6.71 28.07
CA THR A 90 -16.47 5.96 28.76
C THR A 90 -17.33 5.12 27.80
N ALA A 91 -17.60 5.63 26.59
CA ALA A 91 -18.40 4.93 25.58
C ALA A 91 -17.76 3.62 25.07
N ILE A 92 -16.43 3.55 25.00
CA ILE A 92 -15.70 2.40 24.44
C ILE A 92 -15.81 1.15 25.34
N ASN A 93 -15.84 1.33 26.67
CA ASN A 93 -15.84 0.22 27.62
C ASN A 93 -17.21 -0.48 27.77
N SER A 94 -18.30 0.14 27.29
CA SER A 94 -19.66 -0.39 27.43
C SER A 94 -20.04 -1.45 26.37
N ALA A 95 -19.30 -1.54 25.26
CA ALA A 95 -19.63 -2.40 24.13
C ALA A 95 -19.09 -3.85 24.23
N ALA A 96 -18.28 -4.17 25.25
CA ALA A 96 -17.48 -5.40 25.30
C ALA A 96 -18.09 -6.57 26.08
N LYS A 97 -19.37 -6.50 26.51
CA LYS A 97 -19.91 -7.41 27.55
C LYS A 97 -20.96 -8.44 27.10
N ASP A 98 -21.53 -8.33 25.90
CA ASP A 98 -22.78 -9.03 25.54
C ASP A 98 -22.65 -10.18 24.52
N ILE A 99 -21.46 -10.80 24.35
CA ILE A 99 -21.28 -11.95 23.44
C ILE A 99 -20.63 -13.14 24.17
N SER A 100 -21.45 -13.89 24.91
CA SER A 100 -21.05 -15.16 25.53
C SER A 100 -22.27 -16.02 25.92
N SER A 101 -22.76 -16.87 25.01
CA SER A 101 -23.34 -18.21 25.32
C SER A 101 -23.97 -18.89 24.09
N SER A 102 -23.51 -20.10 23.75
CA SER A 102 -24.35 -21.31 23.57
C SER A 102 -23.61 -22.46 22.84
N SER A 103 -23.91 -23.69 23.27
CA SER A 103 -23.39 -24.96 22.75
C SER A 103 -24.31 -26.11 23.28
N ALA A 104 -24.24 -27.37 22.85
CA ALA A 104 -23.42 -28.07 21.86
C ALA A 104 -24.21 -29.28 21.31
N SER A 105 -23.89 -29.80 20.12
CA SER A 105 -24.34 -31.16 19.75
C SER A 105 -23.42 -31.89 18.76
N SER A 106 -23.43 -33.22 18.86
CA SER A 106 -22.48 -34.18 18.29
C SER A 106 -23.09 -35.04 17.18
N THR A 107 -22.24 -35.68 16.35
CA THR A 107 -22.43 -37.11 15.94
C THR A 107 -21.16 -37.70 15.29
N LYS A 108 -21.21 -39.00 14.98
CA LYS A 108 -20.07 -39.95 14.84
C LYS A 108 -19.97 -40.53 13.42
N SER A 109 -18.74 -40.84 12.96
CA SER A 109 -18.22 -42.03 12.18
C SER A 109 -19.11 -42.76 11.13
N PRO A 110 -18.57 -43.47 10.09
CA PRO A 110 -17.31 -44.25 10.10
C PRO A 110 -16.48 -44.29 8.78
N GLU A 111 -15.59 -45.29 8.66
CA GLU A 111 -14.39 -45.40 7.80
C GLU A 111 -14.55 -46.25 6.50
N GLU A 112 -13.62 -46.02 5.54
CA GLU A 112 -12.97 -47.00 4.61
C GLU A 112 -13.82 -47.81 3.58
N PRO A 113 -13.22 -48.52 2.57
CA PRO A 113 -11.81 -48.86 2.33
C PRO A 113 -11.24 -48.60 0.90
N SER A 114 -10.02 -49.12 0.67
CA SER A 114 -9.13 -49.00 -0.49
C SER A 114 -9.36 -49.98 -1.67
N SER A 115 -8.74 -49.72 -2.84
CA SER A 115 -8.01 -50.74 -3.65
C SER A 115 -7.22 -50.19 -4.85
N SER A 116 -5.99 -50.68 -5.03
CA SER A 116 -5.06 -50.55 -6.18
C SER A 116 -5.39 -51.59 -7.31
N PRO A 117 -4.53 -52.00 -8.31
CA PRO A 117 -3.17 -51.60 -8.72
C PRO A 117 -3.00 -51.45 -10.30
N PRO A 118 -2.03 -52.04 -11.07
CA PRO A 118 -1.01 -51.22 -11.76
C PRO A 118 -0.64 -51.57 -13.23
N SER A 119 0.43 -50.91 -13.72
CA SER A 119 1.41 -51.36 -14.75
C SER A 119 1.11 -51.20 -16.25
N LYS A 120 2.07 -50.65 -17.01
CA LYS A 120 3.02 -51.45 -17.80
C LYS A 120 4.22 -50.64 -18.34
N THR A 121 5.34 -51.33 -18.50
CA THR A 121 6.66 -50.86 -18.94
C THR A 121 6.96 -51.38 -20.34
N GLU A 122 7.49 -50.57 -21.26
CA GLU A 122 8.20 -50.95 -22.50
C GLU A 122 8.78 -49.66 -23.14
N LYS A 123 9.88 -49.61 -23.90
CA LYS A 123 11.05 -50.51 -24.08
C LYS A 123 12.13 -49.69 -24.81
N GLU A 124 13.40 -49.74 -24.39
CA GLU A 124 14.49 -49.03 -25.09
C GLU A 124 15.11 -49.86 -26.21
N THR A 125 15.56 -49.24 -27.30
CA THR A 125 16.59 -49.79 -28.21
C THR A 125 17.31 -48.63 -28.93
N PRO A 126 18.65 -48.63 -29.10
CA PRO A 126 19.41 -47.41 -29.42
C PRO A 126 19.79 -47.27 -30.92
N SER A 127 20.16 -46.05 -31.34
CA SER A 127 20.85 -45.84 -32.62
C SER A 127 21.88 -44.69 -32.59
N SER A 128 23.07 -45.03 -33.10
CA SER A 128 24.33 -44.33 -33.40
C SER A 128 24.43 -42.78 -33.53
N PRO A 129 25.64 -42.21 -33.35
CA PRO A 129 25.84 -40.78 -33.11
C PRO A 129 25.78 -39.92 -34.37
N ARG A 130 25.22 -38.69 -34.22
CA ARG A 130 25.26 -37.63 -35.24
C ARG A 130 26.06 -36.42 -34.74
N GLN A 131 26.88 -35.87 -35.62
CA GLN A 131 27.68 -34.66 -35.38
C GLN A 131 26.81 -33.43 -35.07
N PRO A 132 27.33 -32.46 -34.28
CA PRO A 132 26.54 -31.35 -33.78
C PRO A 132 26.13 -30.38 -34.89
N ARG A 133 24.82 -30.28 -35.14
CA ARG A 133 24.25 -29.14 -35.88
C ARG A 133 24.09 -27.95 -34.94
N PRO A 134 24.23 -26.70 -35.43
CA PRO A 134 23.85 -25.52 -34.66
C PRO A 134 22.37 -25.61 -34.24
N PRO A 135 22.00 -25.10 -33.05
CA PRO A 135 20.67 -25.30 -32.50
C PRO A 135 19.62 -24.62 -33.38
N LYS A 136 18.74 -25.43 -33.98
CA LYS A 136 17.46 -24.92 -34.48
C LYS A 136 16.70 -24.29 -33.30
N PRO A 137 15.99 -23.16 -33.48
CA PRO A 137 15.05 -22.69 -32.48
C PRO A 137 14.07 -23.83 -32.18
N GLN A 138 13.94 -24.21 -30.91
CA GLN A 138 12.97 -25.22 -30.52
C GLN A 138 11.57 -24.72 -30.88
N PRO A 139 10.73 -25.50 -31.57
CA PRO A 139 9.32 -25.20 -31.60
C PRO A 139 8.81 -25.20 -30.15
N PHE A 140 8.04 -24.19 -29.77
CA PHE A 140 7.35 -24.18 -28.49
C PHE A 140 6.59 -25.52 -28.32
N PRO A 141 6.64 -26.17 -27.14
CA PRO A 141 5.99 -27.45 -26.95
C PRO A 141 4.47 -27.29 -27.14
N GLN A 142 3.95 -27.81 -28.25
CA GLN A 142 2.52 -27.81 -28.60
C GLN A 142 1.69 -28.79 -27.74
N GLY A 143 2.14 -29.08 -26.52
CA GLY A 143 1.55 -30.06 -25.59
C GLY A 143 0.99 -29.45 -24.30
N LEU A 144 0.87 -28.12 -24.21
CA LEU A 144 0.26 -27.42 -23.06
C LEU A 144 -1.09 -26.75 -23.39
N SER A 145 -1.72 -27.14 -24.50
CA SER A 145 -3.13 -26.87 -24.73
C SER A 145 -4.00 -27.76 -23.84
N THR A 146 -5.03 -27.17 -23.23
CA THR A 146 -6.10 -27.86 -22.47
C THR A 146 -5.69 -28.62 -21.20
N ILE A 147 -4.96 -27.95 -20.29
CA ILE A 147 -5.50 -27.91 -18.91
C ILE A 147 -6.58 -26.82 -18.93
N ILE A 148 -7.82 -27.22 -19.23
CA ILE A 148 -8.97 -26.36 -18.98
C ILE A 148 -9.07 -26.26 -17.47
N ASN A 149 -8.67 -25.11 -16.91
CA ASN A 149 -8.93 -24.84 -15.51
C ASN A 149 -10.46 -24.68 -15.40
N PRO A 150 -11.20 -25.60 -14.73
CA PRO A 150 -12.66 -25.66 -14.84
C PRO A 150 -13.35 -24.43 -14.25
N PHE A 151 -12.62 -23.67 -13.42
CA PHE A 151 -13.00 -22.37 -12.89
C PHE A 151 -12.31 -21.24 -13.68
N SER A 152 -12.65 -21.07 -14.96
CA SER A 152 -12.33 -19.81 -15.64
C SER A 152 -13.36 -18.77 -15.21
N PRO A 153 -12.97 -17.66 -14.52
CA PRO A 153 -13.89 -16.63 -14.02
C PRO A 153 -14.38 -15.72 -15.15
N ARG A 154 -14.77 -16.32 -16.28
CA ARG A 154 -15.30 -15.66 -17.49
C ARG A 154 -16.82 -15.54 -17.46
N ASP A 155 -17.48 -16.16 -16.50
CA ASP A 155 -18.89 -15.93 -16.23
C ASP A 155 -19.03 -14.64 -15.40
N PRO A 156 -19.71 -13.59 -15.91
CA PRO A 156 -19.86 -12.32 -15.21
C PRO A 156 -20.77 -12.40 -13.98
N SER A 157 -21.43 -13.53 -13.71
CA SER A 157 -22.09 -13.78 -12.41
C SER A 157 -21.10 -14.23 -11.32
N ASN A 158 -19.96 -14.83 -11.71
CA ASN A 158 -19.06 -15.57 -10.82
C ASN A 158 -17.67 -14.89 -10.66
N TRP A 159 -17.56 -13.57 -10.84
CA TRP A 159 -16.32 -12.83 -10.57
C TRP A 159 -16.02 -12.68 -9.07
N HIS A 160 -17.08 -12.72 -8.25
CA HIS A 160 -17.02 -12.63 -6.79
C HIS A 160 -17.20 -14.01 -6.19
N SER A 161 -16.34 -14.38 -5.24
CA SER A 161 -16.39 -15.70 -4.58
C SER A 161 -17.51 -15.85 -3.55
N GLY A 162 -18.03 -14.73 -3.04
CA GLY A 162 -18.91 -14.71 -1.85
C GLY A 162 -18.15 -14.93 -0.53
N ALA A 163 -16.84 -15.20 -0.59
CA ALA A 163 -15.99 -15.37 0.57
C ALA A 163 -15.48 -14.02 1.10
N SER A 164 -15.16 -14.01 2.39
CA SER A 164 -14.56 -12.87 3.10
C SER A 164 -13.04 -12.90 2.98
N ILE A 165 -12.40 -11.76 3.20
CA ILE A 165 -10.95 -11.62 3.40
C ILE A 165 -10.39 -12.56 4.49
N ALA A 166 -11.25 -13.00 5.40
CA ALA A 166 -10.94 -13.97 6.46
C ALA A 166 -10.76 -15.40 5.92
N ASP A 167 -11.48 -15.80 4.86
CA ASP A 167 -11.36 -17.12 4.23
C ASP A 167 -10.04 -17.28 3.43
N LEU A 168 -9.28 -16.19 3.26
CA LEU A 168 -7.90 -16.25 2.75
C LEU A 168 -6.87 -16.61 3.84
N ALA A 169 -7.25 -16.60 5.12
CA ALA A 169 -6.33 -16.96 6.18
C ALA A 169 -5.99 -18.46 6.08
N PRO A 170 -4.73 -18.88 6.29
CA PRO A 170 -4.36 -20.28 6.32
C PRO A 170 -5.10 -20.96 7.48
N SER A 171 -6.15 -21.72 7.16
CA SER A 171 -7.02 -22.32 8.16
C SER A 171 -6.23 -23.22 9.10
N THR A 172 -6.40 -23.00 10.41
CA THR A 172 -5.80 -23.81 11.46
C THR A 172 -6.57 -25.12 11.63
N ALA A 173 -6.51 -25.97 10.61
CA ALA A 173 -6.97 -27.37 10.51
C ALA A 173 -8.46 -27.70 10.81
N ALA A 174 -9.20 -26.83 11.50
CA ALA A 174 -10.52 -27.15 12.06
C ALA A 174 -11.72 -26.61 11.25
N SER A 175 -11.49 -25.69 10.31
CA SER A 175 -12.54 -25.18 9.41
C SER A 175 -12.05 -25.22 7.97
N ALA A 176 -12.40 -26.29 7.26
CA ALA A 176 -12.08 -26.46 5.84
C ALA A 176 -13.02 -25.64 4.93
N SER A 177 -13.23 -24.36 5.25
CA SER A 177 -13.79 -23.38 4.31
C SER A 177 -12.92 -23.42 3.06
N ALA A 178 -13.53 -23.67 1.90
CA ALA A 178 -12.77 -23.81 0.66
C ALA A 178 -12.16 -22.46 0.29
N THR A 179 -10.83 -22.33 0.44
CA THR A 179 -10.10 -21.11 0.09
C THR A 179 -10.50 -20.69 -1.34
N PRO A 180 -11.01 -19.46 -1.54
CA PRO A 180 -11.58 -19.07 -2.81
C PRO A 180 -10.53 -19.14 -3.93
N PRO A 181 -10.87 -19.58 -5.15
CA PRO A 181 -9.87 -19.78 -6.18
C PRO A 181 -9.13 -18.49 -6.55
N PHE A 182 -7.87 -18.62 -6.98
CA PHE A 182 -7.09 -17.46 -7.43
C PHE A 182 -7.77 -16.75 -8.61
N GLY A 183 -7.73 -15.42 -8.60
CA GLY A 183 -8.41 -14.54 -9.57
C GLY A 183 -9.79 -14.07 -9.12
N PHE A 184 -10.46 -14.78 -8.20
CA PHE A 184 -11.76 -14.34 -7.68
C PHE A 184 -11.60 -13.13 -6.74
N TYR A 185 -12.63 -12.28 -6.69
CA TYR A 185 -12.71 -11.23 -5.69
C TYR A 185 -13.31 -11.75 -4.38
N VAL A 186 -12.83 -11.22 -3.26
CA VAL A 186 -13.33 -11.45 -1.89
C VAL A 186 -13.77 -10.13 -1.25
N ASP A 187 -14.75 -10.17 -0.35
CA ASP A 187 -15.24 -9.01 0.39
C ASP A 187 -14.29 -8.62 1.54
N VAL A 188 -14.08 -7.32 1.74
CA VAL A 188 -13.27 -6.77 2.82
C VAL A 188 -14.12 -5.87 3.73
N PRO A 189 -14.45 -6.32 4.96
CA PRO A 189 -15.21 -5.52 5.92
C PRO A 189 -14.59 -4.15 6.19
N SER A 190 -15.42 -3.16 6.48
CA SER A 190 -14.96 -1.79 6.77
C SER A 190 -14.16 -1.67 8.06
N SER A 191 -14.37 -2.59 9.00
CA SER A 191 -13.66 -2.65 10.28
C SER A 191 -12.24 -3.24 10.19
N THR A 192 -11.86 -3.93 9.10
CA THR A 192 -10.61 -4.72 9.08
C THR A 192 -9.35 -3.87 9.03
N LEU A 193 -9.32 -2.82 8.20
CA LEU A 193 -8.20 -1.89 8.03
C LEU A 193 -8.73 -0.45 7.93
N PRO A 194 -9.31 0.14 9.00
CA PRO A 194 -9.86 1.48 8.96
C PRO A 194 -8.80 2.53 8.60
N GLU A 195 -7.55 2.33 9.03
CA GLU A 195 -6.42 3.21 8.72
C GLU A 195 -6.02 3.19 7.23
N ALA A 196 -6.51 2.25 6.43
CA ALA A 196 -6.28 2.29 4.99
C ALA A 196 -7.15 3.35 4.28
N GLU A 197 -8.14 3.93 4.96
CA GLU A 197 -9.03 4.94 4.39
C GLU A 197 -8.57 6.36 4.73
N ALA A 198 -8.74 7.29 3.80
CA ALA A 198 -8.42 8.70 4.05
C ALA A 198 -9.27 9.32 5.19
N SER A 199 -10.50 8.82 5.38
CA SER A 199 -11.43 9.24 6.45
C SER A 199 -10.86 9.02 7.87
N PHE A 200 -9.98 8.04 8.06
CA PHE A 200 -9.35 7.76 9.36
C PHE A 200 -8.41 8.89 9.83
N TYR A 201 -7.87 9.68 8.91
CA TYR A 201 -6.94 10.78 9.18
C TYR A 201 -7.60 12.15 9.10
N HIS A 202 -8.92 12.18 9.01
CA HIS A 202 -9.70 13.41 8.92
C HIS A 202 -9.70 14.15 10.27
N ASP A 203 -8.75 15.06 10.42
CA ASP A 203 -8.76 16.05 11.49
C ASP A 203 -9.78 17.15 11.13
N PRO A 204 -10.82 17.39 11.96
CA PRO A 204 -11.77 18.48 11.76
C PRO A 204 -11.08 19.83 11.56
N LEU A 205 -10.02 20.13 12.31
CA LEU A 205 -9.32 21.42 12.28
C LEU A 205 -8.62 21.64 10.93
N LEU A 206 -7.93 20.63 10.42
CA LEU A 206 -7.26 20.70 9.10
C LEU A 206 -8.27 20.81 7.96
N THR A 207 -9.47 20.28 8.14
CA THR A 207 -10.57 20.37 7.16
C THR A 207 -11.18 21.77 7.14
N GLU A 208 -11.38 22.41 8.30
CA GLU A 208 -11.80 23.82 8.40
C GLU A 208 -10.78 24.77 7.75
N GLU A 209 -9.48 24.54 7.99
CA GLU A 209 -8.38 25.28 7.35
C GLU A 209 -8.20 24.96 5.85
N LYS A 210 -8.96 24.00 5.30
CA LYS A 210 -8.86 23.50 3.91
C LYS A 210 -7.46 22.99 3.54
N VAL A 211 -6.71 22.49 4.53
CA VAL A 211 -5.37 21.94 4.32
C VAL A 211 -5.49 20.64 3.52
N LYS A 212 -4.80 20.58 2.38
CA LYS A 212 -4.96 19.49 1.42
C LYS A 212 -4.24 18.23 1.89
N GLN A 213 -4.95 17.37 2.62
CA GLN A 213 -4.48 16.06 3.12
C GLN A 213 -4.25 15.03 1.98
N THR A 214 -3.18 15.17 1.18
CA THR A 214 -2.99 14.38 -0.07
C THR A 214 -2.44 12.97 0.08
N HIS A 215 -1.94 12.57 1.26
CA HIS A 215 -1.02 11.43 1.37
C HIS A 215 -1.37 10.36 2.40
N TYR A 216 -2.59 10.37 2.95
CA TYR A 216 -3.04 9.40 3.94
C TYR A 216 -3.78 8.19 3.34
N GLY A 217 -3.80 7.08 4.09
CA GLY A 217 -4.43 5.82 3.70
C GLY A 217 -3.75 5.10 2.54
N CYS A 218 -4.27 3.91 2.21
CA CYS A 218 -3.79 3.11 1.09
C CYS A 218 -4.44 3.63 -0.21
N LYS A 219 -3.69 4.45 -0.94
CA LYS A 219 -4.11 5.06 -2.20
C LYS A 219 -4.58 4.02 -3.23
N ALA A 220 -3.96 2.84 -3.24
CA ALA A 220 -4.33 1.77 -4.16
C ALA A 220 -5.68 1.14 -3.83
N ALA A 221 -5.94 0.83 -2.55
CA ALA A 221 -7.20 0.25 -2.08
C ALA A 221 -8.36 1.25 -2.21
N THR A 222 -8.13 2.51 -1.82
CA THR A 222 -9.12 3.59 -2.01
C THR A 222 -9.51 3.75 -3.48
N ALA A 223 -8.55 3.68 -4.40
CA ALA A 223 -8.81 3.76 -5.83
C ALA A 223 -9.47 2.49 -6.41
N GLU A 224 -9.22 1.32 -5.83
CA GLU A 224 -9.88 0.07 -6.22
C GLU A 224 -11.36 0.07 -5.80
N PHE A 225 -11.63 0.36 -4.53
CA PHE A 225 -12.99 0.40 -3.97
C PHE A 225 -13.85 1.49 -4.60
N ARG A 226 -13.24 2.64 -4.94
CA ARG A 226 -13.93 3.71 -5.67
C ARG A 226 -14.25 3.31 -7.12
N PHE A 227 -13.43 2.47 -7.74
CA PHE A 227 -13.62 2.03 -9.12
C PHE A 227 -14.69 0.95 -9.23
N SER A 228 -14.65 -0.07 -8.36
CA SER A 228 -15.63 -1.15 -8.32
C SER A 228 -16.96 -0.77 -7.64
N GLY A 229 -16.98 0.34 -6.90
CA GLY A 229 -18.09 0.70 -6.01
C GLY A 229 -18.27 -0.22 -4.80
N LYS A 230 -17.35 -1.18 -4.59
CA LYS A 230 -17.44 -2.24 -3.56
C LYS A 230 -16.10 -2.44 -2.86
N ARG A 231 -16.12 -2.84 -1.59
CA ARG A 231 -14.91 -3.14 -0.81
C ARG A 231 -14.37 -4.54 -1.11
N VAL A 232 -14.00 -4.79 -2.36
CA VAL A 232 -13.54 -6.10 -2.83
C VAL A 232 -12.07 -6.07 -3.21
N VAL A 233 -11.36 -7.18 -3.00
CA VAL A 233 -9.98 -7.36 -3.45
C VAL A 233 -9.82 -8.69 -4.19
N MET A 234 -9.00 -8.70 -5.25
CA MET A 234 -8.68 -9.91 -6.00
C MET A 234 -7.76 -10.82 -5.18
N HIS A 235 -8.13 -12.08 -4.99
CA HIS A 235 -7.26 -13.09 -4.42
C HIS A 235 -6.17 -13.49 -5.43
N ARG A 236 -4.91 -13.15 -5.15
CA ARG A 236 -3.77 -13.39 -6.04
C ARG A 236 -2.78 -14.39 -5.43
N PRO A 237 -2.15 -15.30 -6.21
CA PRO A 237 -1.20 -16.28 -5.70
C PRO A 237 -0.08 -15.68 -4.85
N VAL A 238 0.51 -14.56 -5.32
CA VAL A 238 1.59 -13.86 -4.61
C VAL A 238 1.23 -13.37 -3.21
N ILE A 239 -0.06 -13.20 -2.89
CA ILE A 239 -0.49 -12.81 -1.55
C ILE A 239 -0.40 -14.02 -0.61
N GLY A 240 -0.76 -15.21 -1.10
CA GLY A 240 -0.49 -16.49 -0.45
C GLY A 240 1.01 -16.70 -0.23
N ASP A 241 1.83 -16.50 -1.27
CA ASP A 241 3.30 -16.64 -1.18
C ASP A 241 3.90 -15.73 -0.09
N ILE A 242 3.47 -14.45 -0.01
CA ILE A 242 3.94 -13.51 1.02
C ILE A 242 3.45 -13.94 2.40
N LEU A 243 2.19 -14.39 2.51
CA LEU A 243 1.59 -14.79 3.79
C LEU A 243 2.23 -16.08 4.33
N GLU A 244 2.38 -17.11 3.52
CA GLU A 244 3.07 -18.36 3.90
C GLU A 244 4.52 -18.06 4.32
N LYS A 245 5.21 -17.20 3.58
CA LYS A 245 6.59 -16.82 3.91
C LYS A 245 6.68 -16.00 5.20
N ALA A 246 5.74 -15.09 5.45
CA ALA A 246 5.65 -14.39 6.73
C ALA A 246 5.29 -15.34 7.89
N MET A 247 4.39 -16.30 7.68
CA MET A 247 3.97 -17.26 8.71
C MET A 247 5.07 -18.28 9.06
N SER A 248 5.85 -18.74 8.07
CA SER A 248 6.98 -19.63 8.28
C SER A 248 8.16 -18.92 8.96
N ARG A 249 8.44 -17.66 8.59
CA ARG A 249 9.44 -16.83 9.27
C ARG A 249 9.09 -16.56 10.74
N ALA A 250 7.84 -16.19 11.03
CA ALA A 250 7.36 -16.02 12.41
C ALA A 250 7.48 -17.29 13.30
N LYS A 251 7.60 -18.49 12.71
CA LYS A 251 7.85 -19.76 13.40
C LYS A 251 9.34 -20.12 13.47
N ALA A 252 10.17 -19.57 12.58
CA ALA A 252 11.60 -19.77 12.60
C ALA A 252 12.23 -18.82 13.62
N GLU A 253 12.76 -19.37 14.71
CA GLU A 253 13.44 -18.59 15.75
C GLU A 253 14.73 -17.90 15.26
N THR A 254 15.13 -18.13 14.01
CA THR A 254 16.39 -17.70 13.39
C THR A 254 16.29 -16.40 12.59
N GLY A 255 16.40 -15.26 13.30
CA GLY A 255 17.01 -13.98 12.88
C GLY A 255 16.43 -13.15 11.72
N ILE A 256 15.80 -13.78 10.71
CA ILE A 256 15.50 -13.16 9.41
C ILE A 256 13.99 -13.01 9.21
N ASN A 257 13.41 -12.08 9.96
CA ASN A 257 11.97 -11.82 9.94
C ASN A 257 11.61 -10.57 9.11
N LYS A 258 12.27 -10.40 7.95
CA LYS A 258 12.19 -9.20 7.11
C LYS A 258 11.93 -9.56 5.64
N ILE A 259 10.81 -9.09 5.10
CA ILE A 259 10.37 -9.32 3.71
C ILE A 259 10.28 -7.99 2.97
N TYR A 260 10.95 -7.90 1.82
CA TYR A 260 10.89 -6.77 0.90
C TYR A 260 10.06 -7.14 -0.34
N VAL A 261 8.91 -6.49 -0.49
CA VAL A 261 7.95 -6.76 -1.57
C VAL A 261 8.23 -5.81 -2.73
N GLU A 262 8.95 -6.30 -3.74
CA GLU A 262 9.32 -5.52 -4.93
C GLU A 262 8.37 -5.74 -6.12
N GLY A 263 8.60 -5.01 -7.22
CA GLY A 263 7.81 -5.14 -8.45
C GLY A 263 7.54 -3.80 -9.13
N TRP A 264 7.00 -3.86 -10.35
CA TRP A 264 6.76 -2.69 -11.19
C TRP A 264 5.75 -1.69 -10.59
N THR A 265 5.81 -0.44 -11.03
CA THR A 265 4.74 0.54 -10.77
C THR A 265 3.41 -0.02 -11.31
N GLY A 266 2.35 0.07 -10.52
CA GLY A 266 1.03 -0.44 -10.89
C GLY A 266 0.86 -1.98 -10.87
N ALA A 267 1.88 -2.76 -10.48
CA ALA A 267 1.76 -4.22 -10.34
C ALA A 267 0.89 -4.70 -9.15
N GLY A 268 0.36 -3.78 -8.33
CA GLY A 268 -0.49 -4.11 -7.19
C GLY A 268 0.22 -4.36 -5.86
N LYS A 269 1.46 -3.88 -5.65
CA LYS A 269 2.21 -4.04 -4.38
C LYS A 269 1.45 -3.56 -3.15
N SER A 270 0.94 -2.33 -3.19
CA SER A 270 0.10 -1.75 -2.13
C SER A 270 -1.16 -2.57 -1.84
N MET A 271 -1.78 -3.14 -2.88
CA MET A 271 -2.91 -4.07 -2.72
C MET A 271 -2.48 -5.38 -2.07
N ALA A 272 -1.32 -5.93 -2.43
CA ALA A 272 -0.80 -7.15 -1.81
C ALA A 272 -0.50 -6.93 -0.31
N LEU A 273 0.07 -5.79 0.08
CA LEU A 273 0.29 -5.43 1.49
C LEU A 273 -1.03 -5.18 2.24
N TYR A 274 -1.99 -4.50 1.61
CA TYR A 274 -3.33 -4.30 2.17
C TYR A 274 -4.02 -5.65 2.43
N THR A 275 -4.09 -6.53 1.43
CA THR A 275 -4.70 -7.86 1.56
C THR A 275 -3.96 -8.70 2.60
N LEU A 276 -2.62 -8.70 2.59
CA LEU A 276 -1.80 -9.37 3.59
C LEU A 276 -2.13 -8.92 5.01
N ALA A 277 -2.17 -7.61 5.26
CA ALA A 277 -2.47 -7.05 6.57
C ALA A 277 -3.90 -7.43 7.02
N ALA A 278 -4.88 -7.33 6.12
CA ALA A 278 -6.27 -7.69 6.39
C ALA A 278 -6.44 -9.18 6.72
N THR A 279 -5.86 -10.06 5.91
CA THR A 279 -5.89 -11.52 6.13
C THR A 279 -5.11 -11.93 7.38
N ALA A 280 -3.97 -11.28 7.68
CA ALA A 280 -3.23 -11.52 8.92
C ALA A 280 -4.03 -11.10 10.16
N ARG A 281 -4.74 -9.95 10.13
CA ARG A 281 -5.67 -9.56 11.22
C ARG A 281 -6.80 -10.58 11.39
N ALA A 282 -7.40 -11.03 10.30
CA ALA A 282 -8.45 -12.05 10.34
C ALA A 282 -7.94 -13.41 10.90
N ALA A 283 -6.66 -13.72 10.69
CA ALA A 283 -5.96 -14.85 11.29
C ALA A 283 -5.56 -14.64 12.77
N GLY A 284 -6.02 -13.56 13.42
CA GLY A 284 -5.71 -13.26 14.82
C GLY A 284 -4.29 -12.71 15.09
N LYS A 285 -3.57 -12.25 14.06
CA LYS A 285 -2.27 -11.59 14.24
C LYS A 285 -2.42 -10.14 14.69
N VAL A 286 -1.43 -9.66 15.44
CA VAL A 286 -1.32 -8.24 15.81
C VAL A 286 -0.56 -7.51 14.71
N VAL A 287 -1.27 -6.72 13.91
CA VAL A 287 -0.72 -6.08 12.71
C VAL A 287 -0.67 -4.56 12.87
N MET A 288 0.53 -4.00 12.92
CA MET A 288 0.76 -2.57 12.74
C MET A 288 0.92 -2.27 11.26
N TYR A 289 -0.11 -1.73 10.62
CA TYR A 289 -0.07 -1.36 9.19
C TYR A 289 0.13 0.15 9.04
N VAL A 290 1.20 0.54 8.33
CA VAL A 290 1.47 1.91 7.88
C VAL A 290 1.20 1.96 6.37
N PRO A 291 0.00 2.42 5.94
CA PRO A 291 -0.43 2.34 4.54
C PRO A 291 0.25 3.36 3.61
N ALA A 292 0.94 4.35 4.18
CA ALA A 292 1.74 5.32 3.45
C ALA A 292 2.85 5.84 4.36
N ALA A 293 4.09 5.37 4.20
CA ALA A 293 5.24 5.86 4.97
C ALA A 293 5.55 7.36 4.73
N SER A 294 4.96 7.98 3.69
CA SER A 294 4.96 9.43 3.49
C SER A 294 4.28 10.20 4.65
N LEU A 295 3.39 9.57 5.42
CA LEU A 295 2.89 10.07 6.71
C LEU A 295 4.05 10.42 7.66
N LEU A 296 5.09 9.61 7.70
CA LEU A 296 6.20 9.74 8.66
C LEU A 296 7.16 10.89 8.31
N THR A 297 7.24 11.25 7.02
CA THR A 297 8.20 12.24 6.49
C THR A 297 7.56 13.54 5.99
N GLN A 298 6.23 13.60 5.87
CA GLN A 298 5.48 14.76 5.37
C GLN A 298 4.15 15.02 6.11
N GLY A 299 3.74 14.13 7.02
CA GLY A 299 2.44 14.21 7.70
C GLY A 299 2.49 14.95 9.05
N GLY A 300 2.01 16.18 9.04
CA GLY A 300 1.66 16.93 10.25
C GLY A 300 2.72 17.94 10.73
N ARG A 301 2.71 18.24 12.02
CA ARG A 301 3.71 19.07 12.70
C ARG A 301 4.90 18.23 13.15
N PHE A 302 6.05 18.90 13.24
CA PHE A 302 7.32 18.34 13.70
C PHE A 302 7.91 19.23 14.80
N TYR A 303 8.56 18.62 15.77
CA TYR A 303 9.07 19.28 16.97
C TYR A 303 10.57 18.98 17.11
N ARG A 304 11.38 20.01 17.36
CA ARG A 304 12.78 19.81 17.71
C ARG A 304 12.84 19.23 19.11
N ARG A 305 13.54 18.12 19.30
CA ARG A 305 13.96 17.73 20.65
C ARG A 305 15.07 18.68 21.07
N GLU A 306 14.83 19.49 22.09
CA GLU A 306 15.91 20.14 22.82
C GLU A 306 16.73 19.04 23.50
N ASN A 307 18.05 19.09 23.33
CA ASN A 307 18.92 18.00 23.77
C ASN A 307 18.74 17.76 25.28
N ALA A 308 18.70 16.48 25.68
CA ALA A 308 18.53 16.06 27.08
C ALA A 308 19.62 16.61 28.05
N ALA A 309 20.67 17.23 27.50
CA ALA A 309 21.63 18.12 28.16
C ALA A 309 21.02 19.01 29.25
N GLN A 310 19.88 19.68 28.98
CA GLN A 310 19.26 20.58 29.96
C GLN A 310 18.72 19.87 31.23
N ASN A 311 18.54 18.55 31.20
CA ASN A 311 18.07 17.76 32.35
C ASN A 311 19.22 17.25 33.25
N GLY A 312 20.45 17.72 33.05
CA GLY A 312 21.56 17.49 33.99
C GLY A 312 22.23 16.11 33.94
N GLU A 313 21.85 15.22 33.02
CA GLU A 313 22.52 13.92 32.79
C GLU A 313 23.87 14.08 32.01
N GLU A 314 24.47 15.27 31.96
CA GLU A 314 25.64 15.59 31.11
C GLU A 314 27.02 15.44 31.81
N GLU A 315 27.06 15.12 33.11
CA GLU A 315 28.23 15.30 33.99
C GLU A 315 29.45 14.37 33.71
N ASN A 316 29.47 13.56 32.65
CA ASN A 316 30.60 12.68 32.32
C ASN A 316 30.77 12.34 30.82
N VAL A 317 30.18 13.11 29.89
CA VAL A 317 30.42 12.89 28.44
C VAL A 317 31.59 13.75 27.98
N ASP A 318 32.76 13.13 27.88
CA ASP A 318 34.05 13.72 27.50
C ASP A 318 33.94 14.63 26.26
N HIS A 319 34.01 15.96 26.46
CA HIS A 319 33.83 16.97 25.40
C HIS A 319 34.97 17.01 24.36
N THR A 320 36.01 16.19 24.55
CA THR A 320 37.25 16.16 23.77
C THR A 320 37.06 15.63 22.33
N HIS A 321 35.96 14.93 22.05
CA HIS A 321 35.55 14.57 20.70
C HIS A 321 34.13 15.07 20.42
N SER A 322 34.06 16.23 19.76
CA SER A 322 32.84 16.92 19.29
C SER A 322 32.08 16.14 18.21
N SER A 323 31.59 14.96 18.58
CA SER A 323 30.46 14.29 17.93
C SER A 323 29.19 14.85 18.56
N SER A 324 28.83 16.07 18.16
CA SER A 324 27.56 16.70 18.54
C SER A 324 26.43 15.71 18.28
N ALA A 325 25.75 15.27 19.35
CA ALA A 325 24.67 14.30 19.23
C ALA A 325 23.68 14.81 18.17
N PRO A 326 23.34 14.02 17.14
CA PRO A 326 22.58 14.50 16.00
C PRO A 326 21.25 15.04 16.48
N ILE A 327 20.90 16.26 16.06
CA ILE A 327 19.63 16.90 16.43
C ILE A 327 18.50 16.01 15.92
N VAL A 328 17.64 15.58 16.84
CA VAL A 328 16.51 14.70 16.53
C VAL A 328 15.21 15.49 16.56
N TRP A 329 14.32 15.19 15.62
CA TRP A 329 13.00 15.77 15.48
C TRP A 329 11.92 14.71 15.65
N ASP A 330 10.84 15.07 16.32
CA ASP A 330 9.69 14.22 16.61
C ASP A 330 8.49 14.62 15.74
N THR A 331 7.76 13.63 15.23
CA THR A 331 6.54 13.80 14.42
C THR A 331 5.32 13.20 15.15
N PRO A 332 4.82 13.87 16.20
CA PRO A 332 3.84 13.28 17.11
C PRO A 332 2.48 13.00 16.48
N GLU A 333 2.04 13.78 15.50
CA GLU A 333 0.76 13.56 14.81
C GLU A 333 0.76 12.24 14.04
N ALA A 334 1.84 11.95 13.31
CA ALA A 334 2.06 10.66 12.68
C ALA A 334 2.10 9.51 13.70
N ALA A 335 2.76 9.69 14.84
CA ALA A 335 2.77 8.71 15.93
C ALA A 335 1.37 8.47 16.54
N ARG A 336 0.58 9.52 16.77
CA ARG A 336 -0.82 9.41 17.24
C ARG A 336 -1.66 8.59 16.27
N HIS A 337 -1.56 8.82 14.95
CA HIS A 337 -2.32 8.04 13.99
C HIS A 337 -1.96 6.54 14.01
N ILE A 338 -0.67 6.20 14.16
CA ILE A 338 -0.22 4.80 14.29
C ILE A 338 -0.77 4.17 15.58
N LEU A 339 -0.61 4.86 16.72
CA LEU A 339 -1.11 4.39 18.01
C LEU A 339 -2.63 4.20 18.01
N THR A 340 -3.39 5.15 17.46
CA THR A 340 -4.85 5.07 17.33
C THR A 340 -5.26 3.90 16.42
N ALA A 341 -4.57 3.67 15.30
CA ALA A 341 -4.87 2.57 14.39
C ALA A 341 -4.64 1.22 15.05
N VAL A 342 -3.49 1.06 15.72
CA VAL A 342 -3.09 -0.17 16.39
C VAL A 342 -3.96 -0.45 17.62
N MET A 343 -4.31 0.55 18.43
CA MET A 343 -5.26 0.38 19.53
C MET A 343 -6.66 0.02 19.03
N LYS A 344 -7.18 0.71 18.00
CA LYS A 344 -8.51 0.42 17.44
C LYS A 344 -8.62 -0.99 16.85
N ALA A 345 -7.54 -1.53 16.31
CA ALA A 345 -7.51 -2.87 15.73
C ALA A 345 -7.18 -3.99 16.73
N HIS A 346 -6.39 -3.70 17.77
CA HIS A 346 -5.71 -4.73 18.58
C HIS A 346 -5.65 -4.48 20.09
N ALA A 347 -6.48 -3.58 20.66
CA ALA A 347 -6.47 -3.24 22.10
C ALA A 347 -6.36 -4.47 23.03
N ASP A 348 -7.22 -5.47 22.85
CA ASP A 348 -7.26 -6.67 23.69
C ASP A 348 -5.98 -7.50 23.60
N GLN A 349 -5.42 -7.65 22.40
CA GLN A 349 -4.19 -8.42 22.19
C GLN A 349 -2.98 -7.65 22.76
N LEU A 350 -2.93 -6.33 22.57
CA LEU A 350 -1.89 -5.45 23.11
C LEU A 350 -1.89 -5.39 24.65
N ALA A 351 -3.04 -5.61 25.29
CA ALA A 351 -3.16 -5.68 26.74
C ALA A 351 -2.50 -6.95 27.32
N ILE A 352 -2.41 -8.02 26.54
CA ILE A 352 -1.78 -9.29 26.93
C ILE A 352 -0.28 -9.32 26.50
N MET A 353 0.12 -8.51 25.53
CA MET A 353 1.51 -8.41 25.08
C MET A 353 2.37 -7.63 26.09
N PRO A 354 3.40 -8.25 26.70
CA PRO A 354 4.31 -7.56 27.61
C PRO A 354 5.17 -6.54 26.86
N VAL A 355 5.60 -5.49 27.58
CA VAL A 355 6.61 -4.54 27.07
C VAL A 355 7.98 -5.23 27.07
N PRO A 356 8.71 -5.33 25.94
CA PRO A 356 10.07 -5.87 25.93
C PRO A 356 11.01 -5.12 26.87
N THR A 357 11.79 -5.88 27.65
CA THR A 357 12.68 -5.36 28.71
C THR A 357 13.82 -4.49 28.19
N ASN A 358 14.12 -4.55 26.89
CA ASN A 358 15.19 -3.80 26.25
C ASN A 358 14.73 -2.50 25.58
N ILE A 359 13.42 -2.21 25.55
CA ILE A 359 12.93 -0.92 25.05
C ILE A 359 13.45 0.16 25.99
N ASN A 360 14.15 1.13 25.41
CA ASN A 360 14.66 2.29 26.13
C ASN A 360 13.50 3.24 26.43
N ASN A 361 12.70 2.94 27.45
CA ASN A 361 11.61 3.76 28.01
C ASN A 361 12.09 5.13 28.58
N ARG A 362 13.23 5.64 28.13
CA ARG A 362 13.92 6.87 28.61
C ARG A 362 13.05 8.12 28.48
N TYR A 363 12.08 8.10 27.56
CA TYR A 363 11.16 9.21 27.27
C TYR A 363 9.70 8.86 27.53
N LEU A 364 9.38 7.70 28.10
CA LEU A 364 8.08 7.50 28.76
C LEU A 364 8.23 7.99 30.21
N ASP A 365 7.11 8.24 30.90
CA ASP A 365 7.13 8.61 32.32
C ASP A 365 7.99 7.63 33.13
N LYS A 366 9.16 8.10 33.59
CA LYS A 366 10.18 7.30 34.30
C LYS A 366 9.63 6.72 35.61
N ASN A 367 8.56 7.29 36.17
CA ASN A 367 7.93 6.83 37.41
C ASN A 367 6.89 5.73 37.18
N LYS A 368 6.49 5.49 35.93
CA LYS A 368 5.42 4.57 35.56
C LYS A 368 5.99 3.29 34.95
N SER A 369 5.82 2.18 35.67
CA SER A 369 6.08 0.84 35.12
C SER A 369 4.91 0.42 34.24
N TYR A 370 5.17 0.20 32.95
CA TYR A 370 4.19 -0.29 31.98
C TYR A 370 4.24 -1.81 31.92
N LYS A 371 3.08 -2.46 32.09
CA LYS A 371 2.94 -3.91 32.07
C LYS A 371 2.67 -4.46 30.66
N SER A 372 1.97 -3.69 29.83
CA SER A 372 1.54 -4.11 28.49
C SER A 372 1.73 -3.03 27.42
N LEU A 373 1.76 -3.45 26.16
CA LEU A 373 1.84 -2.51 25.02
C LEU A 373 0.59 -1.62 24.92
N ALA A 374 -0.58 -2.09 25.37
CA ALA A 374 -1.79 -1.26 25.44
C ALA A 374 -1.65 -0.12 26.46
N GLU A 375 -1.01 -0.35 27.61
CA GLU A 375 -0.73 0.71 28.58
C GLU A 375 0.22 1.77 28.01
N VAL A 376 1.28 1.34 27.30
CA VAL A 376 2.22 2.25 26.61
C VAL A 376 1.50 3.08 25.55
N ALA A 377 0.72 2.43 24.67
CA ALA A 377 -0.04 3.10 23.63
C ALA A 377 -1.05 4.11 24.19
N THR A 378 -1.79 3.72 25.24
CA THR A 378 -2.77 4.59 25.91
C THR A 378 -2.09 5.78 26.57
N SER A 379 -0.93 5.58 27.21
CA SER A 379 -0.16 6.68 27.82
C SER A 379 0.39 7.64 26.76
N GLY A 380 0.90 7.12 25.64
CA GLY A 380 1.32 7.94 24.50
C GLY A 380 0.17 8.73 23.86
N LEU A 381 -1.03 8.15 23.77
CA LEU A 381 -2.21 8.85 23.29
C LEU A 381 -2.70 9.92 24.28
N ALA A 382 -2.63 9.67 25.58
CA ALA A 382 -3.01 10.63 26.63
C ALA A 382 -1.98 11.77 26.82
N SER A 383 -0.70 11.53 26.49
CA SER A 383 0.37 12.52 26.66
C SER A 383 0.18 13.76 25.78
N THR A 384 0.62 14.90 26.31
CA THR A 384 0.76 16.17 25.56
C THR A 384 2.18 16.41 25.04
N ASP A 385 3.18 15.66 25.50
CA ASP A 385 4.58 15.83 25.08
C ASP A 385 4.85 15.12 23.73
N PRO A 386 5.30 15.84 22.68
CA PRO A 386 5.75 15.26 21.42
C PRO A 386 6.72 14.07 21.57
N SER A 387 7.60 14.12 22.58
CA SER A 387 8.65 13.13 22.80
C SER A 387 8.12 11.81 23.38
N GLU A 388 7.23 11.86 24.38
CA GLU A 388 6.48 10.72 24.91
C GLU A 388 5.61 10.03 23.84
N ILE A 389 4.85 10.81 23.06
CA ILE A 389 3.96 10.29 22.01
C ILE A 389 4.74 9.49 20.96
N VAL A 390 5.87 10.04 20.48
CA VAL A 390 6.72 9.36 19.50
C VAL A 390 7.45 8.17 20.11
N GLU A 391 7.90 8.25 21.37
CA GLU A 391 8.49 7.08 22.05
C GLU A 391 7.47 5.93 22.13
N ALA A 392 6.26 6.19 22.60
CA ALA A 392 5.21 5.16 22.71
C ALA A 392 4.94 4.46 21.37
N ALA A 393 4.92 5.19 20.23
CA ALA A 393 4.76 4.59 18.91
C ALA A 393 5.94 3.67 18.52
N ILE A 394 7.17 4.05 18.87
CA ILE A 394 8.38 3.24 18.65
C ILE A 394 8.35 2.01 19.56
N SER A 395 8.08 2.19 20.85
CA SER A 395 7.97 1.10 21.82
C SER A 395 6.90 0.06 21.41
N VAL A 396 5.76 0.51 20.87
CA VAL A 396 4.70 -0.39 20.38
C VAL A 396 5.15 -1.09 19.08
N LYS A 397 5.87 -0.42 18.16
CA LYS A 397 6.47 -1.08 16.97
C LYS A 397 7.42 -2.20 17.39
N ASP A 398 8.35 -1.90 18.29
CA ASP A 398 9.37 -2.84 18.75
C ASP A 398 8.75 -3.97 19.60
N GLY A 399 7.72 -3.67 20.39
CA GLY A 399 6.90 -4.64 21.11
C GLY A 399 6.16 -5.61 20.19
N VAL A 400 5.58 -5.11 19.10
CA VAL A 400 4.95 -5.94 18.06
C VAL A 400 6.00 -6.82 17.38
N LEU A 401 7.15 -6.27 16.96
CA LEU A 401 8.23 -7.05 16.34
C LEU A 401 8.95 -8.02 17.30
N SER A 402 8.84 -7.84 18.62
CA SER A 402 9.38 -8.76 19.62
C SER A 402 8.51 -10.00 19.85
N ASN A 403 7.28 -10.02 19.30
CA ASN A 403 6.31 -11.10 19.49
C ASN A 403 6.11 -11.89 18.17
N SER A 404 6.14 -13.22 18.21
CA SER A 404 5.95 -14.07 17.01
C SER A 404 4.57 -13.97 16.35
N ASN A 405 3.55 -13.50 17.10
CA ASN A 405 2.24 -13.19 16.53
C ASN A 405 2.13 -11.74 15.99
N GLY A 406 3.18 -10.93 16.16
CA GLY A 406 3.24 -9.57 15.68
C GLY A 406 3.71 -9.45 14.23
N MET A 407 3.18 -8.46 13.53
CA MET A 407 3.59 -8.09 12.18
C MET A 407 3.58 -6.58 12.01
N VAL A 408 4.62 -6.02 11.37
CA VAL A 408 4.65 -4.62 10.94
C VAL A 408 4.65 -4.58 9.42
N VAL A 409 3.67 -3.91 8.83
CA VAL A 409 3.49 -3.82 7.38
C VAL A 409 3.64 -2.35 6.95
N VAL A 410 4.56 -2.03 6.05
CA VAL A 410 4.85 -0.64 5.65
C VAL A 410 4.81 -0.48 4.12
N ASP A 411 3.84 0.28 3.64
CA ASP A 411 3.72 0.66 2.22
C ASP A 411 4.29 2.07 1.96
N GLU A 412 4.60 2.37 0.70
CA GLU A 412 5.41 3.53 0.28
C GLU A 412 6.78 3.62 0.99
N TYR A 413 7.40 2.50 1.37
CA TYR A 413 8.62 2.42 2.20
C TYR A 413 9.80 3.27 1.70
N ASN A 414 9.90 3.50 0.38
CA ASN A 414 10.88 4.42 -0.22
C ASN A 414 10.72 5.90 0.21
N ALA A 415 9.58 6.30 0.78
CA ALA A 415 9.40 7.63 1.37
C ALA A 415 10.36 7.86 2.55
N LEU A 416 10.78 6.80 3.25
CA LEU A 416 11.78 6.84 4.31
C LEU A 416 13.22 7.08 3.79
N TYR A 417 13.41 7.08 2.47
CA TYR A 417 14.67 7.29 1.78
C TYR A 417 14.65 8.55 0.92
N SER A 418 13.59 9.35 1.00
CA SER A 418 13.40 10.55 0.20
C SER A 418 13.61 11.82 1.03
N HIS A 419 13.45 12.98 0.38
CA HIS A 419 13.42 14.26 1.09
C HIS A 419 12.16 14.36 1.94
N THR A 420 12.29 14.88 3.15
CA THR A 420 11.14 15.16 4.02
C THR A 420 10.39 16.41 3.54
N GLY A 421 9.14 16.58 3.97
CA GLY A 421 8.40 17.83 3.80
C GLY A 421 8.80 18.89 4.83
N TYR A 422 9.55 18.51 5.86
CA TYR A 422 9.94 19.35 6.98
C TYR A 422 11.20 20.15 6.67
N HIS A 423 11.24 21.37 7.18
CA HIS A 423 12.35 22.27 6.93
C HIS A 423 12.71 23.07 8.19
N GLU A 424 13.97 23.02 8.58
CA GLU A 424 14.51 23.84 9.66
C GLU A 424 14.74 25.29 9.18
N PRO A 425 14.21 26.31 9.88
CA PRO A 425 14.51 27.70 9.55
C PRO A 425 15.94 28.05 9.98
N MET A 426 16.82 28.27 9.00
CA MET A 426 18.21 28.68 9.23
C MET A 426 18.35 30.20 9.28
N HIS A 427 17.63 30.89 8.39
CA HIS A 427 17.47 32.34 8.38
C HIS A 427 16.09 32.68 7.80
N GLN A 428 15.66 33.93 7.90
CA GLN A 428 14.38 34.43 7.37
C GLN A 428 14.06 34.01 5.91
N PHE A 429 15.10 33.84 5.07
CA PHE A 429 14.97 33.52 3.65
C PHE A 429 15.43 32.10 3.28
N TYR A 430 16.07 31.38 4.19
CA TYR A 430 16.65 30.07 3.92
C TYR A 430 16.16 29.03 4.91
N ARG A 431 15.62 27.93 4.36
CA ARG A 431 15.14 26.78 5.11
C ARG A 431 15.87 25.54 4.62
N ARG A 432 16.49 24.81 5.55
CA ARG A 432 17.17 23.55 5.24
C ARG A 432 16.13 22.41 5.27
N PRO A 433 15.97 21.59 4.23
CA PRO A 433 15.14 20.40 4.33
C PRO A 433 15.74 19.43 5.36
N LEU A 434 14.90 18.84 6.21
CA LEU A 434 15.36 17.83 7.16
C LEU A 434 15.60 16.51 6.42
N ALA A 435 16.67 15.80 6.80
CA ALA A 435 16.91 14.42 6.39
C ALA A 435 15.99 13.47 7.19
N VAL A 436 15.72 12.27 6.66
CA VAL A 436 14.86 11.30 7.36
C VAL A 436 15.55 10.74 8.60
N GLU A 437 16.88 10.67 8.58
CA GLU A 437 17.76 10.28 9.68
C GLU A 437 17.64 11.20 10.90
N GLU A 438 17.19 12.44 10.69
CA GLU A 438 16.92 13.42 11.74
C GLU A 438 15.52 13.26 12.35
N LEU A 439 14.59 12.56 11.68
CA LEU A 439 13.23 12.30 12.17
C LEU A 439 13.20 10.98 12.96
N ARG A 440 13.00 11.03 14.28
CA ARG A 440 13.09 9.84 15.16
C ARG A 440 12.15 8.71 14.72
N LEU A 441 10.87 9.06 14.50
CA LEU A 441 9.84 8.10 14.11
C LEU A 441 10.16 7.50 12.74
N ALA A 442 10.41 8.32 11.72
CA ALA A 442 10.67 7.82 10.37
C ALA A 442 11.94 6.96 10.29
N LYS A 443 12.99 7.33 11.04
CA LYS A 443 14.21 6.51 11.20
C LYS A 443 13.90 5.15 11.85
N SER A 444 13.11 5.11 12.91
CA SER A 444 12.72 3.85 13.58
C SER A 444 11.89 2.91 12.69
N PHE A 445 11.25 3.43 11.64
CA PHE A 445 10.52 2.63 10.67
C PHE A 445 11.39 2.14 9.50
N ARG A 446 12.70 2.45 9.47
CA ARG A 446 13.66 1.85 8.51
C ARG A 446 14.06 0.42 8.90
N ILE A 447 13.06 -0.45 9.05
CA ILE A 447 13.17 -1.79 9.61
C ILE A 447 14.17 -2.68 8.83
N LEU A 448 14.42 -2.41 7.54
CA LEU A 448 15.44 -3.15 6.77
C LEU A 448 16.89 -2.80 7.13
N GLU A 449 17.15 -1.63 7.74
CA GLU A 449 18.51 -1.22 8.17
C GLU A 449 18.88 -1.78 9.54
N GLU A 450 17.89 -1.90 10.44
CA GLU A 450 18.04 -2.49 11.77
C GLU A 450 18.77 -3.84 11.68
N GLU A 451 19.84 -4.00 12.46
CA GLU A 451 20.71 -5.16 12.36
C GLU A 451 20.07 -6.37 13.04
N SER A 452 20.15 -7.55 12.42
CA SER A 452 19.80 -8.81 13.10
C SER A 452 20.93 -9.14 14.07
N GLU A 453 20.60 -9.24 15.35
CA GLU A 453 21.54 -9.20 16.47
C GLU A 453 22.34 -10.51 16.69
N ASP A 454 22.40 -11.38 15.68
CA ASP A 454 23.04 -12.71 15.73
C ASP A 454 24.58 -12.65 15.92
N GLY A 455 25.18 -11.45 15.96
CA GLY A 455 26.59 -11.21 16.20
C GLY A 455 26.87 -10.80 17.64
N GLU A 456 27.93 -11.35 18.25
CA GLU A 456 28.29 -11.25 19.68
C GLU A 456 28.73 -9.84 20.17
N SER A 457 28.15 -8.75 19.64
CA SER A 457 28.39 -7.38 20.11
C SER A 457 27.77 -7.13 21.49
N ARG A 458 28.49 -7.60 22.51
CA ARG A 458 28.28 -7.31 23.94
C ARG A 458 28.15 -5.80 24.15
N GLY A 459 26.98 -5.30 24.55
CA GLY A 459 26.90 -3.93 25.10
C GLY A 459 25.53 -3.24 25.21
N ARG A 460 24.54 -3.58 24.38
CA ARG A 460 23.18 -3.02 24.48
C ARG A 460 22.12 -4.10 24.36
N GLY A 461 21.01 -3.91 25.09
CA GLY A 461 19.93 -4.88 25.23
C GLY A 461 19.36 -5.29 23.87
N SER A 462 19.68 -6.53 23.50
CA SER A 462 19.35 -7.17 22.23
C SER A 462 17.87 -7.60 22.21
N SER A 463 17.06 -7.00 21.34
CA SER A 463 15.69 -7.47 21.03
C SER A 463 15.73 -8.44 19.85
N SER A 464 15.72 -9.73 20.16
CA SER A 464 15.44 -10.76 19.16
C SER A 464 14.07 -10.50 18.51
N PHE A 465 14.05 -10.01 17.26
CA PHE A 465 12.82 -9.82 16.50
C PHE A 465 12.18 -11.17 16.18
N LYS A 466 11.08 -11.52 16.86
CA LYS A 466 10.31 -12.76 16.62
C LYS A 466 9.14 -12.53 15.66
N GLY A 467 8.61 -11.31 15.61
CA GLY A 467 7.57 -10.87 14.69
C GLY A 467 8.15 -10.46 13.34
N VAL A 468 7.29 -10.29 12.35
CA VAL A 468 7.69 -10.14 10.94
C VAL A 468 7.44 -8.74 10.40
N ALA A 469 8.45 -8.16 9.74
CA ALA A 469 8.34 -6.93 9.00
C ALA A 469 8.15 -7.19 7.50
N VAL A 470 7.11 -6.62 6.89
CA VAL A 470 6.85 -6.72 5.45
C VAL A 470 6.71 -5.33 4.85
N VAL A 471 7.60 -4.95 3.94
CA VAL A 471 7.65 -3.58 3.42
C VAL A 471 7.65 -3.52 1.90
N ALA A 472 7.00 -2.51 1.31
CA ALA A 472 6.97 -2.31 -0.14
C ALA A 472 7.26 -0.85 -0.54
N PRO A 473 8.06 -0.61 -1.59
CA PRO A 473 8.22 0.72 -2.18
C PRO A 473 7.05 1.05 -3.12
N SER A 474 6.73 2.33 -3.26
CA SER A 474 5.79 2.86 -4.25
C SER A 474 6.52 3.77 -5.26
N TYR A 475 6.84 3.21 -6.42
CA TYR A 475 7.52 3.91 -7.53
C TYR A 475 6.53 4.73 -8.40
N GLY A 476 5.60 5.45 -7.77
CA GLY A 476 4.57 6.24 -8.44
C GLY A 476 5.06 7.55 -9.07
N GLY A 477 6.29 7.99 -8.74
CA GLY A 477 6.92 9.20 -9.27
C GLY A 477 8.41 9.00 -9.54
N SER A 478 9.05 10.03 -10.09
CA SER A 478 10.49 10.05 -10.41
C SER A 478 11.34 10.08 -9.13
N ILE A 479 11.65 8.91 -8.59
CA ILE A 479 12.57 8.77 -7.44
C ILE A 479 14.00 8.78 -7.98
N SER A 480 14.82 9.70 -7.47
CA SER A 480 16.24 9.78 -7.81
C SER A 480 16.93 8.43 -7.54
N PRO A 481 17.88 7.98 -8.39
CA PRO A 481 18.62 6.73 -8.16
C PRO A 481 19.27 6.62 -6.77
N ALA A 482 19.68 7.75 -6.18
CA ALA A 482 20.25 7.80 -4.82
C ALA A 482 19.22 7.57 -3.70
N LEU A 483 17.92 7.71 -4.00
CA LEU A 483 16.79 7.51 -3.08
C LEU A 483 16.10 6.15 -3.35
N ARG A 484 16.71 5.27 -4.15
CA ARG A 484 16.31 3.87 -4.21
C ARG A 484 16.65 3.27 -2.85
N VAL A 485 15.65 2.68 -2.18
CA VAL A 485 15.86 1.79 -1.04
C VAL A 485 17.04 0.90 -1.36
N LEU A 486 18.06 0.86 -0.49
CA LEU A 486 19.22 -0.02 -0.66
C LEU A 486 18.69 -1.43 -0.92
N HIS A 487 18.82 -1.89 -2.17
CA HIS A 487 18.33 -3.23 -2.54
C HIS A 487 19.10 -4.20 -1.64
N PRO A 488 18.43 -4.87 -0.68
CA PRO A 488 19.13 -5.57 0.38
C PRO A 488 19.91 -6.69 -0.28
N ASN A 489 21.25 -6.56 -0.27
CA ASN A 489 22.18 -7.15 -1.24
C ASN A 489 21.70 -8.53 -1.68
N THR A 490 20.97 -8.59 -2.79
CA THR A 490 20.22 -9.80 -3.09
C THR A 490 21.24 -10.90 -3.38
N ASN A 491 21.18 -12.00 -2.62
CA ASN A 491 21.72 -13.28 -3.07
C ASN A 491 20.85 -13.77 -4.24
N ILE A 492 20.92 -13.04 -5.35
CA ILE A 492 20.61 -13.60 -6.65
C ILE A 492 21.68 -14.68 -6.79
N ASN A 493 21.27 -15.94 -6.66
CA ASN A 493 22.07 -17.11 -7.03
C ASN A 493 22.22 -17.13 -8.55
N SER A 494 22.88 -16.10 -9.08
CA SER A 494 23.32 -16.05 -10.45
C SER A 494 24.44 -17.07 -10.59
N ASN A 495 24.16 -18.18 -11.27
CA ASN A 495 25.12 -19.23 -11.61
C ASN A 495 26.29 -18.76 -12.50
N THR A 496 26.44 -17.45 -12.72
CA THR A 496 27.62 -16.80 -13.31
C THR A 496 28.82 -16.89 -12.36
N LYS A 497 29.66 -17.88 -12.60
CA LYS A 497 30.99 -18.09 -11.98
C LYS A 497 32.02 -17.00 -12.34
N ASN A 498 31.75 -15.73 -12.02
CA ASN A 498 32.74 -14.66 -12.13
C ASN A 498 33.28 -14.29 -10.75
N SER A 499 34.23 -15.08 -10.28
CA SER A 499 35.00 -14.85 -9.07
C SER A 499 35.98 -13.69 -9.25
N VAL A 500 35.61 -12.50 -8.76
CA VAL A 500 36.59 -11.45 -8.43
C VAL A 500 36.88 -11.56 -6.93
N SER A 501 37.93 -12.29 -6.60
CA SER A 501 38.44 -12.46 -5.23
C SER A 501 39.23 -11.22 -4.81
N GLY A 502 38.83 -10.52 -3.75
CA GLY A 502 39.62 -9.38 -3.24
C GLY A 502 39.00 -8.42 -2.24
N VAL A 503 37.88 -8.75 -1.57
CA VAL A 503 37.31 -7.94 -0.47
C VAL A 503 36.86 -8.87 0.66
N ASP A 504 37.20 -8.53 1.90
CA ASP A 504 37.07 -9.41 3.07
C ASP A 504 35.63 -9.86 3.34
N SER A 505 35.44 -11.18 3.38
CA SER A 505 34.15 -11.87 3.39
C SER A 505 33.49 -11.99 4.76
N SER A 506 33.96 -11.25 5.77
CA SER A 506 33.49 -11.34 7.16
C SER A 506 32.25 -10.49 7.47
N THR A 507 31.85 -9.57 6.58
CA THR A 507 30.60 -8.81 6.73
C THR A 507 29.40 -9.72 6.47
N ARG A 508 28.82 -10.26 7.56
CA ARG A 508 27.62 -11.11 7.52
C ARG A 508 26.54 -10.43 6.68
N LYS A 509 26.17 -11.07 5.58
CA LYS A 509 25.26 -10.52 4.59
C LYS A 509 23.86 -10.40 5.19
N LYS A 510 23.41 -9.16 5.46
CA LYS A 510 22.02 -8.85 5.87
C LYS A 510 21.07 -9.51 4.86
N THR A 511 20.38 -10.54 5.31
CA THR A 511 19.48 -11.34 4.51
C THR A 511 18.08 -10.76 4.67
N VAL A 512 17.50 -10.30 3.56
CA VAL A 512 16.11 -9.85 3.49
C VAL A 512 15.46 -10.66 2.39
N ASP A 513 14.30 -11.23 2.67
CA ASP A 513 13.58 -12.02 1.69
C ASP A 513 12.89 -11.11 0.68
N VAL A 514 13.37 -11.11 -0.56
CA VAL A 514 12.77 -10.34 -1.65
C VAL A 514 11.68 -11.16 -2.33
N ILE A 515 10.45 -10.66 -2.35
CA ILE A 515 9.30 -11.25 -3.07
C ILE A 515 8.86 -10.27 -4.14
N ARG A 516 8.79 -10.72 -5.40
CA ARG A 516 8.41 -9.87 -6.54
C ARG A 516 6.93 -10.04 -6.86
N VAL A 517 6.16 -8.96 -6.74
CA VAL A 517 4.76 -8.90 -7.17
C VAL A 517 4.71 -8.83 -8.71
N PRO A 518 4.17 -9.86 -9.39
CA PRO A 518 4.00 -9.83 -10.83
C PRO A 518 2.89 -8.87 -11.23
N ARG A 519 2.95 -8.38 -12.47
CA ARG A 519 1.83 -7.73 -13.14
C ARG A 519 0.71 -8.76 -13.41
N TYR A 520 -0.49 -8.30 -13.76
CA TYR A 520 -1.62 -9.19 -14.03
C TYR A 520 -1.33 -10.10 -15.23
N ASN A 521 -1.58 -11.40 -15.05
CA ASN A 521 -1.62 -12.38 -16.13
C ASN A 521 -2.99 -12.37 -16.84
N LEU A 522 -3.15 -13.15 -17.92
CA LEU A 522 -4.39 -13.15 -18.72
C LEU A 522 -5.65 -13.55 -17.92
N ASN A 523 -5.52 -14.45 -16.93
CA ASN A 523 -6.66 -14.85 -16.09
C ASN A 523 -7.02 -13.74 -15.08
N GLU A 524 -6.03 -13.05 -14.51
CA GLU A 524 -6.25 -11.88 -13.65
C GLU A 524 -6.90 -10.72 -14.45
N VAL A 525 -6.51 -10.50 -15.71
CA VAL A 525 -7.17 -9.54 -16.62
C VAL A 525 -8.61 -9.97 -16.94
N GLY A 526 -8.86 -11.27 -17.17
CA GLY A 526 -10.20 -11.81 -17.34
C GLY A 526 -11.09 -11.62 -16.11
N SER A 527 -10.55 -11.85 -14.92
CA SER A 527 -11.24 -11.66 -13.63
C SER A 527 -11.55 -10.18 -13.38
N PHE A 528 -10.61 -9.29 -13.67
CA PHE A 528 -10.81 -7.84 -13.61
C PHE A 528 -11.92 -7.39 -14.58
N ALA A 529 -11.95 -7.93 -15.81
CA ALA A 529 -13.01 -7.65 -16.76
C ALA A 529 -14.39 -8.18 -16.30
N ALA A 530 -14.43 -9.37 -15.68
CA ALA A 530 -15.65 -9.94 -15.10
C ALA A 530 -16.19 -9.09 -13.95
N MET A 531 -15.30 -8.58 -13.08
CA MET A 531 -15.66 -7.59 -12.05
C MET A 531 -16.19 -6.29 -12.67
N CYS A 532 -15.59 -5.79 -13.75
CA CYS A 532 -16.12 -4.62 -14.46
C CYS A 532 -17.53 -4.85 -15.02
N VAL A 533 -17.85 -6.03 -15.54
CA VAL A 533 -19.22 -6.36 -15.99
C VAL A 533 -20.17 -6.48 -14.80
N GLY A 534 -19.82 -7.25 -13.78
CA GLY A 534 -20.65 -7.47 -12.60
C GLY A 534 -20.80 -6.26 -11.65
N THR A 535 -20.08 -5.16 -11.91
CA THR A 535 -20.27 -3.85 -11.27
C THR A 535 -20.94 -2.82 -12.19
N GLY A 536 -21.28 -3.19 -13.44
CA GLY A 536 -21.93 -2.32 -14.42
C GLY A 536 -21.00 -1.36 -15.16
N GLY A 537 -19.67 -1.46 -14.96
CA GLY A 537 -18.66 -0.70 -15.71
C GLY A 537 -18.44 -1.18 -17.15
N LEU A 538 -18.90 -2.38 -17.50
CA LEU A 538 -18.97 -2.93 -18.86
C LEU A 538 -20.32 -3.60 -19.10
N VAL A 539 -20.82 -3.56 -20.34
CA VAL A 539 -22.13 -4.12 -20.72
C VAL A 539 -22.08 -5.65 -20.89
N SER A 540 -20.96 -6.19 -21.36
CA SER A 540 -20.80 -7.61 -21.66
C SER A 540 -19.35 -8.05 -21.46
N MET A 541 -19.13 -9.37 -21.30
CA MET A 541 -17.78 -9.92 -21.17
C MET A 541 -16.94 -9.68 -22.44
N PRO A 542 -15.71 -9.17 -22.30
CA PRO A 542 -14.80 -9.02 -23.45
C PRO A 542 -14.36 -10.35 -24.04
N SER A 543 -14.10 -10.37 -25.34
CA SER A 543 -13.56 -11.53 -26.04
C SER A 543 -12.13 -11.86 -25.62
N ASP A 544 -11.67 -13.10 -25.85
CA ASP A 544 -10.28 -13.51 -25.55
C ASP A 544 -9.25 -12.62 -26.27
N VAL A 545 -9.62 -12.10 -27.45
CA VAL A 545 -8.82 -11.15 -28.24
C VAL A 545 -8.73 -9.78 -27.54
N GLU A 546 -9.84 -9.26 -27.01
CA GLU A 546 -9.85 -8.02 -26.22
C GLU A 546 -9.05 -8.15 -24.91
N LEU A 547 -9.18 -9.28 -24.19
CA LEU A 547 -8.42 -9.54 -22.97
C LEU A 547 -6.91 -9.60 -23.26
N ARG A 548 -6.48 -10.31 -24.31
CA ARG A 548 -5.08 -10.32 -24.75
C ARG A 548 -4.59 -8.96 -25.21
N ARG A 549 -5.43 -8.17 -25.89
CA ARG A 549 -5.12 -6.80 -26.32
C ARG A 549 -4.93 -5.86 -25.13
N ALA A 550 -5.82 -5.91 -24.14
CA ALA A 550 -5.72 -5.14 -22.90
C ALA A 550 -4.47 -5.53 -22.09
N LEU A 551 -4.20 -6.83 -21.97
CA LEU A 551 -2.98 -7.36 -21.38
C LEU A 551 -1.73 -6.85 -22.10
N ALA A 552 -1.70 -6.90 -23.44
CA ALA A 552 -0.53 -6.46 -24.23
C ALA A 552 -0.29 -4.94 -24.15
N LEU A 553 -1.35 -4.13 -24.22
CA LEU A 553 -1.24 -2.66 -24.20
C LEU A 553 -0.81 -2.11 -22.84
N THR A 554 -1.25 -2.72 -21.74
CA THR A 554 -0.86 -2.35 -20.37
C THR A 554 0.33 -3.14 -19.83
N ASN A 555 0.75 -4.17 -20.56
CA ASN A 555 1.60 -5.25 -20.07
C ASN A 555 1.15 -5.73 -18.68
N GLY A 556 -0.16 -5.88 -18.45
CA GLY A 556 -0.76 -6.31 -17.17
C GLY A 556 -0.68 -5.31 -16.02
N ASN A 557 -0.45 -4.01 -16.27
CA ASN A 557 -0.45 -3.00 -15.21
C ASN A 557 -1.88 -2.78 -14.68
N ALA A 558 -2.15 -3.18 -13.44
CA ALA A 558 -3.48 -3.09 -12.82
C ALA A 558 -4.00 -1.64 -12.69
N LYS A 559 -3.10 -0.66 -12.46
CA LYS A 559 -3.48 0.76 -12.43
C LYS A 559 -3.96 1.22 -13.80
N GLU A 560 -3.20 0.90 -14.85
CA GLU A 560 -3.53 1.26 -16.24
C GLU A 560 -4.80 0.55 -16.73
N LEU A 561 -4.97 -0.73 -16.39
CA LEU A 561 -6.18 -1.51 -16.67
C LEU A 561 -7.41 -0.86 -16.05
N ARG A 562 -7.30 -0.39 -14.81
CA ARG A 562 -8.37 0.35 -14.13
C ARG A 562 -8.69 1.67 -14.81
N GLU A 563 -7.68 2.50 -15.05
CA GLU A 563 -7.82 3.84 -15.64
C GLU A 563 -8.27 3.83 -17.11
N MET A 564 -8.00 2.75 -17.86
CA MET A 564 -8.33 2.63 -19.28
C MET A 564 -9.32 1.49 -19.60
N SER A 565 -9.89 0.83 -18.59
CA SER A 565 -10.81 -0.32 -18.70
C SER A 565 -11.87 -0.12 -19.79
N THR A 566 -12.62 0.97 -19.70
CA THR A 566 -13.69 1.39 -20.63
C THR A 566 -13.23 1.64 -22.07
N THR A 567 -11.92 1.76 -22.33
CA THR A 567 -11.37 1.93 -23.69
C THR A 567 -10.67 0.67 -24.19
N LEU A 568 -10.04 -0.09 -23.30
CA LEU A 568 -9.28 -1.30 -23.63
C LEU A 568 -10.15 -2.53 -23.82
N LEU A 569 -11.25 -2.63 -23.07
CA LEU A 569 -12.10 -3.82 -22.98
C LEU A 569 -13.37 -3.76 -23.84
N LEU A 570 -13.59 -2.66 -24.60
CA LEU A 570 -14.65 -2.59 -25.60
C LEU A 570 -14.19 -3.14 -26.95
N ALA A 571 -15.01 -3.96 -27.61
CA ALA A 571 -14.73 -4.49 -28.95
C ALA A 571 -14.39 -3.37 -29.95
N GLU A 572 -15.27 -2.37 -30.07
CA GLU A 572 -15.20 -1.26 -31.03
C GLU A 572 -14.40 -0.02 -30.53
N GLY A 573 -13.66 -0.15 -29.43
CA GLY A 573 -12.86 0.95 -28.89
C GLY A 573 -11.83 1.51 -29.90
N PRO A 574 -11.49 2.81 -29.86
CA PRO A 574 -10.58 3.44 -30.83
C PRO A 574 -9.18 2.79 -30.87
N LEU A 575 -8.74 2.19 -29.76
CA LEU A 575 -7.51 1.40 -29.68
C LEU A 575 -7.64 0.06 -30.43
N GLY A 576 -8.81 -0.58 -30.39
CA GLY A 576 -9.12 -1.78 -31.16
C GLY A 576 -9.03 -1.55 -32.67
N VAL A 577 -9.58 -0.43 -33.14
CA VAL A 577 -9.45 -0.01 -34.56
C VAL A 577 -7.98 0.19 -34.94
N SER A 578 -7.14 0.77 -34.08
CA SER A 578 -5.74 1.10 -34.44
C SER A 578 -4.82 -0.10 -34.74
N LEU A 579 -5.01 -1.22 -34.04
CA LEU A 579 -4.28 -2.48 -34.31
C LEU A 579 -5.00 -3.30 -35.38
N GLY A 580 -6.33 -3.33 -35.33
CA GLY A 580 -7.17 -3.96 -36.35
C GLY A 580 -6.86 -3.41 -37.74
N TYR A 581 -6.77 -2.10 -37.92
CA TYR A 581 -6.51 -1.47 -39.21
C TYR A 581 -5.12 -1.82 -39.77
N LYS A 582 -4.09 -1.96 -38.93
CA LYS A 582 -2.75 -2.39 -39.38
C LYS A 582 -2.71 -3.88 -39.73
N ALA A 583 -3.26 -4.74 -38.89
CA ALA A 583 -3.32 -6.18 -39.15
C ALA A 583 -4.20 -6.49 -40.37
N PHE A 584 -5.37 -5.85 -40.48
CA PHE A 584 -6.29 -5.93 -41.61
C PHE A 584 -5.68 -5.34 -42.89
N ALA A 585 -4.93 -4.23 -42.82
CA ALA A 585 -4.21 -3.72 -43.99
C ALA A 585 -3.11 -4.68 -44.47
N VAL A 586 -2.41 -5.36 -43.56
CA VAL A 586 -1.44 -6.41 -43.93
C VAL A 586 -2.15 -7.63 -44.52
N ALA A 587 -3.22 -8.12 -43.91
CA ALA A 587 -3.99 -9.26 -44.41
C ALA A 587 -4.64 -8.96 -45.77
N LYS A 588 -5.23 -7.76 -45.94
CA LYS A 588 -5.78 -7.29 -47.22
C LYS A 588 -4.70 -7.12 -48.28
N LYS A 589 -3.50 -6.65 -47.91
CA LYS A 589 -2.35 -6.60 -48.84
C LYS A 589 -1.91 -8.00 -49.27
N GLN A 590 -1.86 -8.96 -48.35
CA GLN A 590 -1.55 -10.36 -48.67
C GLN A 590 -2.62 -11.01 -49.56
N TYR A 591 -3.91 -10.76 -49.28
CA TYR A 591 -5.03 -11.24 -50.09
C TYR A 591 -5.01 -10.67 -51.50
N ASN A 592 -4.75 -9.37 -51.67
CA ASN A 592 -4.61 -8.75 -52.98
C ASN A 592 -3.42 -9.32 -53.77
N VAL A 593 -2.26 -9.53 -53.13
CA VAL A 593 -1.09 -10.17 -53.77
C VAL A 593 -1.41 -11.61 -54.22
N ALA A 594 -2.24 -12.34 -53.47
CA ALA A 594 -2.71 -13.67 -53.83
C ALA A 594 -3.84 -13.70 -54.87
N LEU A 595 -4.34 -12.54 -55.30
CA LEU A 595 -5.31 -12.35 -56.40
C LEU A 595 -4.64 -11.83 -57.68
N GLU A 596 -3.42 -11.29 -57.56
CA GLU A 596 -2.57 -10.85 -58.67
C GLU A 596 -1.60 -11.96 -59.14
N MET A 597 -1.61 -13.12 -58.47
CA MET A 597 -0.92 -14.37 -58.81
C MET A 597 -1.90 -15.42 -59.32
#